data_AF-A0A411DLS7-F1
#
_entry.id   AF-A0A411DLS7-F1
#
_cell.length_a   1.000
_cell.length_b   1.000
_cell.length_c   1.000
_cell.angle_alpha   90.00
_cell.angle_beta   90.00
_cell.angle_gamma   90.00
#
_symmetry.space_group_name_H-M   'P 1'
#
loop_
_entity.id
_entity.type
_entity.pdbx_description
1 polymer ?
#
loop_
_entity_poly.entity_id
_entity_poly.type
_entity_poly.pdbx_seq_one_letter_code
_entity_poly.pdbx_strand_id
1 'polypeptide(L)'
;MSRRINILQPLAIYSAHEENSKTSDFLHEGEIIEFNREKRRNGINWMEIYLKGKKSYIKKDYSKIYILKKAKLIDDSCTVVFYESKTRVNYDFHDVFTSHALEKMSQESIKMKRIYDHAQKEKYVHLFYNNNDVEVSKRILAKGEEVIITNEKGMFLEVLYGKRFGYILSDVAYYEAKNWWMIVVAMLVLLGIIGGSFYSLIDNGWTITGSILAIPAIIITAVIVICIKFVLAIFNMIYQNIRKRL
;
A
#
# COMPACT_ATOMS: atom_id res chain seq x y z
N MET A 1 -8.39 8.76 12.94
CA MET A 1 -7.17 7.96 12.70
C MET A 1 -6.03 8.93 12.53
N SER A 2 -4.99 8.86 13.38
CA SER A 2 -3.81 9.70 13.20
C SER A 2 -3.14 9.32 11.88
N ARG A 3 -2.91 10.31 11.02
CA ARG A 3 -2.20 10.10 9.77
C ARG A 3 -0.72 10.27 10.09
N ARG A 4 0.11 9.32 9.66
CA ARG A 4 1.55 9.34 9.92
C ARG A 4 2.31 9.52 8.60
N ILE A 5 3.45 10.18 8.69
CA ILE A 5 4.41 10.28 7.58
C ILE A 5 5.77 9.77 8.02
N ASN A 6 6.46 9.11 7.11
CA ASN A 6 7.88 8.79 7.19
C ASN A 6 8.64 9.90 6.46
N ILE A 7 9.72 10.38 7.07
CA ILE A 7 10.60 11.38 6.47
C ILE A 7 11.69 10.64 5.67
N LEU A 8 11.73 10.88 4.37
CA LEU A 8 12.68 10.26 3.44
C LEU A 8 13.93 11.12 3.23
N GLN A 9 13.81 12.43 3.44
CA GLN A 9 14.91 13.38 3.34
C GLN A 9 14.74 14.49 4.38
N PRO A 10 15.83 15.14 4.82
CA PRO A 10 15.76 16.21 5.80
C PRO A 10 14.78 17.34 5.40
N LEU A 11 13.94 17.74 6.36
CA LEU A 11 12.86 18.71 6.16
C LEU A 11 12.85 19.79 7.23
N ALA A 12 12.84 21.05 6.81
CA ALA A 12 12.76 22.17 7.74
C ALA A 12 11.39 22.24 8.43
N ILE A 13 11.40 22.51 9.74
CA ILE A 13 10.23 22.71 10.56
C ILE A 13 9.97 24.21 10.72
N TYR A 14 8.75 24.63 10.41
CA TYR A 14 8.30 26.01 10.48
C TYR A 14 7.36 26.22 11.66
N SER A 15 7.49 27.38 12.31
CA SER A 15 6.59 27.80 13.40
C SER A 15 5.20 28.24 12.91
N ALA A 16 5.08 28.70 11.66
CA ALA A 16 3.83 29.04 10.99
C ALA A 16 3.81 28.52 9.54
N HIS A 17 2.62 28.42 8.94
CA HIS A 17 2.42 27.98 7.54
C HIS A 17 2.73 29.07 6.50
N GLU A 18 3.87 29.75 6.65
CA GLU A 18 4.32 30.88 5.82
C GLU A 18 5.80 30.73 5.48
N GLU A 19 6.23 31.14 4.28
CA GLU A 19 7.62 30.94 3.85
C GLU A 19 8.65 31.72 4.67
N ASN A 20 8.28 32.93 5.09
CA ASN A 20 9.14 33.78 5.91
C ASN A 20 9.10 33.42 7.41
N SER A 21 8.36 32.36 7.76
CA SER A 21 8.30 31.88 9.14
C SER A 21 9.68 31.43 9.59
N LYS A 22 10.02 31.71 10.85
CA LYS A 22 11.23 31.16 11.47
C LYS A 22 11.20 29.63 11.39
N THR A 23 12.29 29.08 10.88
CA THR A 23 12.61 27.66 10.95
C THR A 23 13.29 27.40 12.29
N SER A 24 12.78 26.42 13.04
CA SER A 24 13.28 26.14 14.39
C SER A 24 14.23 24.96 14.44
N ASP A 25 14.01 23.98 13.56
CA ASP A 25 14.68 22.67 13.60
C ASP A 25 14.46 21.93 12.28
N PHE A 26 15.04 20.73 12.15
CA PHE A 26 14.84 19.83 11.02
C PHE A 26 14.30 18.48 11.47
N LEU A 27 13.47 17.89 10.63
CA LEU A 27 13.18 16.47 10.69
C LEU A 27 14.25 15.71 9.93
N HIS A 28 14.64 14.56 10.45
CA HIS A 28 15.67 13.70 9.88
C HIS A 28 15.06 12.49 9.17
N GLU A 29 15.85 11.90 8.27
CA GLU A 29 15.44 10.69 7.54
C GLU A 29 15.16 9.53 8.52
N GLY A 30 14.10 8.76 8.23
CA GLY A 30 13.62 7.65 9.05
C GLY A 30 12.70 8.07 10.21
N GLU A 31 12.53 9.37 10.46
CA GLU A 31 11.59 9.83 11.49
C GLU A 31 10.14 9.60 11.05
N ILE A 32 9.35 8.99 11.94
CA ILE A 32 7.90 8.82 11.75
C ILE A 32 7.18 9.83 12.64
N ILE A 33 6.41 10.72 12.03
CA ILE A 33 5.67 11.77 12.74
C ILE A 33 4.17 11.74 12.42
N GLU A 34 3.37 12.17 13.39
CA GLU A 34 1.94 12.34 13.21
C GLU A 34 1.63 13.73 12.63
N PHE A 35 0.73 13.74 11.64
CA PHE A 35 0.18 14.96 11.08
C PHE A 35 -1.34 14.98 11.22
N ASN A 36 -1.88 16.19 11.35
CA ASN A 36 -3.29 16.41 11.63
C ASN A 36 -4.06 16.79 10.37
N ARG A 37 -3.62 17.85 9.69
CA ARG A 37 -4.31 18.41 8.53
C ARG A 37 -3.35 19.01 7.53
N GLU A 38 -3.86 19.13 6.31
CA GLU A 38 -3.20 19.82 5.23
C GLU A 38 -3.87 21.18 4.99
N LYS A 39 -3.07 22.18 4.64
CA LYS A 39 -3.55 23.53 4.31
C LYS A 39 -2.81 24.06 3.10
N ARG A 40 -3.54 24.68 2.18
CA ARG A 40 -2.93 25.42 1.08
C ARG A 40 -2.91 26.91 1.40
N ARG A 41 -1.72 27.53 1.35
CA ARG A 41 -1.52 28.98 1.52
C ARG A 41 -0.45 29.45 0.53
N ASN A 42 -0.74 30.55 -0.18
CA ASN A 42 0.18 31.15 -1.16
C ASN A 42 0.74 30.14 -2.18
N GLY A 43 -0.11 29.23 -2.67
CA GLY A 43 0.30 28.19 -3.61
C GLY A 43 1.03 26.99 -3.00
N ILE A 44 1.42 27.03 -1.72
CA ILE A 44 2.17 25.99 -1.04
C ILE A 44 1.22 25.13 -0.20
N ASN A 45 1.40 23.82 -0.27
CA ASN A 45 0.72 22.85 0.58
C ASN A 45 1.54 22.65 1.85
N TRP A 46 0.92 22.90 2.99
CA TRP A 46 1.50 22.77 4.32
C TRP A 46 0.86 21.61 5.05
N MET A 47 1.64 20.90 5.86
CA MET A 47 1.15 19.87 6.78
C MET A 47 1.35 20.35 8.22
N GLU A 48 0.28 20.33 9.01
CA GLU A 48 0.34 20.60 10.45
C GLU A 48 0.77 19.31 11.17
N ILE A 49 1.92 19.36 11.84
CA ILE A 49 2.53 18.26 12.58
C ILE A 49 2.58 18.59 14.08
N TYR A 50 2.63 17.55 14.91
CA TYR A 50 2.79 17.70 16.36
C TYR A 50 4.14 17.16 16.81
N LEU A 51 4.98 18.03 17.34
CA LEU A 51 6.30 17.68 17.88
C LEU A 51 6.32 18.02 19.36
N LYS A 52 6.53 17.02 20.22
CA LYS A 52 6.59 17.18 21.69
C LYS A 52 5.40 18.00 22.25
N GLY A 53 4.20 17.76 21.70
CA GLY A 53 2.96 18.44 22.09
C GLY A 53 2.76 19.85 21.51
N LYS A 54 3.72 20.39 20.75
CA LYS A 54 3.61 21.69 20.07
C LYS A 54 3.22 21.52 18.60
N LYS A 55 2.42 22.46 18.11
CA LYS A 55 2.04 22.53 16.70
C LYS A 55 3.17 23.16 15.89
N SER A 56 3.56 22.49 14.82
CA SER A 56 4.55 22.95 13.86
C SER A 56 4.08 22.64 12.44
N TYR A 57 4.78 23.17 11.45
CA TYR A 57 4.40 23.03 10.05
C TYR A 57 5.57 22.58 9.21
N ILE A 58 5.28 21.75 8.21
CA ILE A 58 6.24 21.38 7.17
C ILE A 58 5.63 21.64 5.80
N LYS A 59 6.47 21.94 4.82
CA LYS A 59 6.05 21.98 3.42
C LYS A 59 5.81 20.54 2.93
N LYS A 60 4.66 20.31 2.30
CA LYS A 60 4.32 19.01 1.71
C LYS A 60 5.13 18.80 0.44
N ASP A 61 6.04 17.85 0.49
CA ASP A 61 6.89 17.47 -0.64
C ASP A 61 6.97 15.94 -0.71
N TYR A 62 6.26 15.35 -1.67
CA TYR A 62 6.21 13.89 -1.85
C TYR A 62 7.55 13.27 -2.26
N SER A 63 8.54 14.05 -2.66
CA SER A 63 9.90 13.55 -2.85
C SER A 63 10.65 13.34 -1.54
N LYS A 64 10.17 13.95 -0.44
CA LYS A 64 10.83 13.96 0.87
C LYS A 64 10.02 13.29 1.98
N ILE A 65 8.74 13.00 1.73
CA ILE A 65 7.86 12.34 2.69
C ILE A 65 7.10 11.20 2.05
N TYR A 66 6.80 10.18 2.86
CA TYR A 66 5.89 9.11 2.51
C TYR A 66 4.74 9.04 3.52
N ILE A 67 3.49 9.02 3.05
CA ILE A 67 2.33 8.84 3.93
C ILE A 67 2.19 7.36 4.24
N LEU A 68 2.29 7.00 5.52
CA LEU A 68 2.20 5.61 5.96
C LEU A 68 0.87 4.99 5.55
N LYS A 69 0.94 3.81 4.91
CA LYS A 69 -0.23 3.04 4.52
C LYS A 69 -0.34 1.80 5.39
N LYS A 70 -1.44 1.66 6.12
CA LYS A 70 -1.77 0.40 6.80
C LYS A 70 -2.27 -0.59 5.75
N ALA A 71 -1.50 -1.63 5.51
CA ALA A 71 -1.74 -2.64 4.50
C ALA A 71 -2.08 -3.98 5.15
N LYS A 72 -3.15 -4.62 4.69
CA LYS A 72 -3.54 -5.97 5.08
C LYS A 72 -3.32 -6.90 3.90
N LEU A 73 -2.51 -7.94 4.05
CA LEU A 73 -2.10 -8.81 2.94
C LEU A 73 -3.27 -9.58 2.33
N ILE A 74 -3.29 -9.64 1.00
CA ILE A 74 -4.25 -10.42 0.20
C ILE A 74 -3.61 -11.72 -0.31
N ASP A 75 -2.35 -11.63 -0.72
CA ASP A 75 -1.52 -12.77 -1.10
C ASP A 75 -1.57 -13.85 -0.02
N ASP A 76 -1.46 -15.11 -0.44
CA ASP A 76 -1.52 -16.25 0.48
C ASP A 76 -0.34 -16.23 1.45
N SER A 77 0.84 -15.85 0.94
CA SER A 77 1.99 -15.50 1.78
C SER A 77 3.01 -14.62 1.06
N CYS A 78 3.80 -13.86 1.81
CA CYS A 78 4.99 -13.19 1.29
C CYS A 78 6.15 -13.20 2.28
N THR A 79 7.38 -13.20 1.77
CA THR A 79 8.59 -13.10 2.59
C THR A 79 8.88 -11.63 2.87
N VAL A 80 8.97 -11.28 4.16
CA VAL A 80 9.60 -10.03 4.61
C VAL A 80 11.05 -10.32 5.01
N VAL A 81 11.96 -9.46 4.55
CA VAL A 81 13.39 -9.52 4.86
C VAL A 81 13.76 -8.34 5.74
N PHE A 82 14.51 -8.61 6.80
CA PHE A 82 15.08 -7.62 7.70
C PHE A 82 16.59 -7.72 7.62
N TYR A 83 17.29 -6.60 7.79
CA TYR A 83 18.73 -6.59 7.94
C TYR A 83 19.15 -5.66 9.07
N GLU A 84 20.24 -6.01 9.74
CA GLU A 84 20.87 -5.19 10.78
C GLU A 84 22.37 -5.08 10.49
N SER A 85 22.93 -3.88 10.62
CA SER A 85 24.35 -3.64 10.38
C SER A 85 25.20 -4.18 11.54
N LYS A 86 26.27 -4.92 11.21
CA LYS A 86 27.27 -5.38 12.19
C LYS A 86 28.33 -4.33 12.49
N THR A 87 28.54 -3.37 11.58
CA THR A 87 29.68 -2.44 11.59
C THR A 87 29.32 -1.03 12.08
N ARG A 88 28.11 -0.83 12.64
CA ARG A 88 27.53 0.48 13.05
C ARG A 88 27.34 1.48 11.90
N VAL A 89 27.67 1.11 10.67
CA VAL A 89 27.37 1.88 9.46
C VAL A 89 25.90 1.67 9.11
N ASN A 90 25.17 2.75 8.84
CA ASN A 90 23.81 2.63 8.35
C ASN A 90 23.83 2.43 6.84
N TYR A 91 23.53 1.21 6.40
CA TYR A 91 23.49 0.88 4.97
C TYR A 91 22.07 1.02 4.44
N ASP A 92 21.94 1.57 3.24
CA ASP A 92 20.69 1.58 2.52
C ASP A 92 20.39 0.20 1.93
N PHE A 93 19.11 -0.16 1.77
CA PHE A 93 18.72 -1.50 1.29
C PHE A 93 19.37 -1.89 -0.04
N HIS A 94 19.49 -0.93 -0.97
CA HIS A 94 20.11 -1.15 -2.28
C HIS A 94 21.63 -1.29 -2.23
N ASP A 95 22.27 -0.81 -1.17
CA ASP A 95 23.71 -1.01 -0.95
C ASP A 95 23.99 -2.40 -0.34
N VAL A 96 23.04 -2.92 0.44
CA VAL A 96 23.15 -4.24 1.08
C VAL A 96 22.87 -5.38 0.11
N PHE A 97 21.84 -5.24 -0.73
CA PHE A 97 21.32 -6.33 -1.55
C PHE A 97 21.56 -6.12 -3.05
N THR A 98 22.17 -7.11 -3.70
CA THR A 98 22.38 -7.14 -5.15
C THR A 98 21.62 -8.29 -5.80
N SER A 99 21.22 -8.13 -7.06
CA SER A 99 20.57 -9.20 -7.86
C SER A 99 21.53 -10.24 -8.40
N HIS A 100 22.83 -9.96 -8.35
CA HIS A 100 23.90 -10.82 -8.86
C HIS A 100 24.94 -11.06 -7.76
N ALA A 101 25.55 -12.24 -7.79
CA ALA A 101 26.70 -12.52 -6.95
C ALA A 101 27.89 -11.65 -7.38
N LEU A 102 28.62 -11.12 -6.40
CA LEU A 102 29.86 -10.38 -6.61
C LEU A 102 31.01 -11.34 -6.29
N GLU A 103 31.79 -11.66 -7.33
CA GLU A 103 32.98 -12.49 -7.17
C GLU A 103 33.97 -11.80 -6.22
N LYS A 104 34.49 -12.54 -5.24
CA LYS A 104 35.48 -12.12 -4.20
C LYS A 104 34.92 -11.58 -2.87
N MET A 105 33.61 -11.65 -2.61
CA MET A 105 33.04 -11.34 -1.29
C MET A 105 32.51 -12.59 -0.57
N SER A 106 32.51 -12.57 0.77
CA SER A 106 31.81 -13.57 1.58
C SER A 106 30.30 -13.33 1.45
N GLN A 107 29.70 -13.96 0.45
CA GLN A 107 28.32 -13.70 0.08
C GLN A 107 27.38 -14.81 0.56
N GLU A 108 26.26 -14.38 1.12
CA GLU A 108 25.09 -15.22 1.33
C GLU A 108 23.95 -14.76 0.43
N SER A 109 22.94 -15.62 0.27
CA SER A 109 21.78 -15.30 -0.55
C SER A 109 20.49 -15.47 0.22
N ILE A 110 19.51 -14.62 -0.10
CA ILE A 110 18.17 -14.69 0.45
C ILE A 110 17.14 -14.65 -0.67
N LYS A 111 16.17 -15.57 -0.58
CA LYS A 111 15.05 -15.66 -1.52
C LYS A 111 13.86 -14.90 -0.94
N MET A 112 13.50 -13.78 -1.57
CA MET A 112 12.25 -13.08 -1.34
C MET A 112 11.18 -13.69 -2.23
N LYS A 113 10.07 -14.15 -1.65
CA LYS A 113 9.02 -14.90 -2.36
C LYS A 113 7.65 -14.33 -2.03
N ARG A 114 6.74 -14.41 -2.99
CA ARG A 114 5.29 -14.28 -2.78
C ARG A 114 4.57 -15.48 -3.36
N ILE A 115 3.49 -15.88 -2.71
CA ILE A 115 2.56 -16.92 -3.13
C ILE A 115 1.18 -16.28 -3.20
N TYR A 116 0.49 -16.47 -4.31
CA TYR A 116 -0.82 -15.88 -4.55
C TYR A 116 -1.68 -16.81 -5.40
N ASP A 117 -2.96 -16.44 -5.55
CA ASP A 117 -3.94 -17.20 -6.34
C ASP A 117 -4.19 -18.61 -5.76
N HIS A 118 -4.44 -18.71 -4.45
CA HIS A 118 -4.68 -19.96 -3.75
C HIS A 118 -3.52 -20.97 -3.91
N ALA A 119 -2.30 -20.46 -3.75
CA ALA A 119 -1.05 -21.20 -3.95
C ALA A 119 -0.77 -21.71 -5.38
N GLN A 120 -1.50 -21.24 -6.40
CA GLN A 120 -1.26 -21.63 -7.79
C GLN A 120 -0.09 -20.86 -8.43
N LYS A 121 0.24 -19.67 -7.92
CA LYS A 121 1.27 -18.82 -8.50
C LYS A 121 2.33 -18.44 -7.48
N GLU A 122 3.58 -18.48 -7.92
CA GLU A 122 4.75 -18.06 -7.16
C GLU A 122 5.55 -17.04 -7.97
N LYS A 123 6.04 -16.01 -7.29
CA LYS A 123 7.08 -15.13 -7.82
C LYS A 123 8.15 -14.92 -6.77
N TYR A 124 9.40 -14.85 -7.20
CA TYR A 124 10.52 -14.69 -6.29
C TYR A 124 11.66 -13.89 -6.92
N VAL A 125 12.51 -13.35 -6.06
CA VAL A 125 13.77 -12.70 -6.40
C VAL A 125 14.84 -13.27 -5.47
N HIS A 126 16.00 -13.61 -6.05
CA HIS A 126 17.20 -13.92 -5.29
C HIS A 126 18.01 -12.66 -5.08
N LEU A 127 18.37 -12.38 -3.83
CA LEU A 127 19.23 -11.28 -3.45
C LEU A 127 20.48 -11.84 -2.79
N PHE A 128 21.62 -11.22 -3.07
CA PHE A 128 22.91 -11.54 -2.47
C PHE A 128 23.34 -10.40 -1.56
N TYR A 129 24.01 -10.72 -0.45
CA TYR A 129 24.51 -9.74 0.50
C TYR A 129 25.85 -10.19 1.10
N ASN A 130 26.64 -9.24 1.60
CA ASN A 130 27.87 -9.52 2.33
C ASN A 130 27.56 -9.89 3.79
N ASN A 131 27.80 -11.14 4.18
CA ASN A 131 27.48 -11.62 5.52
C ASN A 131 28.44 -11.07 6.61
N ASN A 132 29.55 -10.43 6.22
CA ASN A 132 30.45 -9.75 7.15
C ASN A 132 29.89 -8.40 7.59
N ASP A 133 29.15 -7.71 6.72
CA ASP A 133 28.70 -6.33 6.97
C ASP A 133 27.32 -6.29 7.64
N VAL A 134 26.45 -7.24 7.31
CA VAL A 134 25.06 -7.28 7.78
C VAL A 134 24.65 -8.65 8.28
N GLU A 135 23.70 -8.67 9.21
CA GLU A 135 22.93 -9.84 9.58
C GLU A 135 21.54 -9.75 8.93
N VAL A 136 21.14 -10.80 8.22
CA VAL A 136 19.86 -10.83 7.50
C VAL A 136 18.96 -11.89 8.12
N SER A 137 17.71 -11.51 8.39
CA SER A 137 16.68 -12.43 8.85
C SER A 137 15.43 -12.31 7.97
N LYS A 138 14.61 -13.37 7.94
CA LYS A 138 13.35 -13.38 7.20
C LYS A 138 12.20 -13.92 8.02
N ARG A 139 11.01 -13.47 7.66
CA ARG A 139 9.75 -14.01 8.14
C ARG A 139 8.79 -14.18 6.97
N ILE A 140 7.92 -15.17 7.08
CA ILE A 140 6.80 -15.34 6.15
C ILE A 140 5.59 -14.68 6.79
N LEU A 141 5.01 -13.72 6.09
CA LEU A 141 3.73 -13.10 6.44
C LEU A 141 2.62 -13.90 5.76
N ALA A 142 1.61 -14.28 6.53
CA ALA A 142 0.44 -14.97 5.99
C ALA A 142 -0.62 -13.98 5.49
N LYS A 143 -1.54 -14.48 4.67
CA LYS A 143 -2.76 -13.76 4.26
C LYS A 143 -3.47 -13.14 5.45
N GLY A 144 -3.85 -11.87 5.31
CA GLY A 144 -4.55 -11.12 6.34
C GLY A 144 -3.66 -10.54 7.44
N GLU A 145 -2.35 -10.82 7.48
CA GLU A 145 -1.44 -10.09 8.36
C GLU A 145 -1.37 -8.60 7.97
N GLU A 146 -1.20 -7.75 8.99
CA GLU A 146 -1.13 -6.30 8.83
C GLU A 146 0.33 -5.82 8.91
N VAL A 147 0.69 -4.99 7.94
CA VAL A 147 1.97 -4.29 7.87
C VAL A 147 1.73 -2.79 7.64
N ILE A 148 2.69 -1.96 7.99
CA ILE A 148 2.64 -0.53 7.68
C ILE A 148 3.68 -0.27 6.60
N ILE A 149 3.26 0.13 5.40
CA ILE A 149 4.17 0.53 4.33
C ILE A 149 4.69 1.93 4.65
N THR A 150 6.01 2.08 4.68
CA THR A 150 6.72 3.31 5.08
C THR A 150 7.49 3.94 3.94
N ASN A 151 7.78 3.20 2.86
CA ASN A 151 8.43 3.73 1.65
C ASN A 151 8.22 2.80 0.44
N GLU A 152 8.32 3.34 -0.77
CA GLU A 152 8.31 2.61 -2.04
C GLU A 152 9.68 2.78 -2.72
N LYS A 153 10.49 1.71 -2.77
CA LYS A 153 11.84 1.71 -3.35
C LYS A 153 11.91 0.74 -4.53
N GLY A 154 11.48 1.19 -5.71
CA GLY A 154 11.52 0.42 -6.95
C GLY A 154 10.75 -0.91 -6.87
N MET A 155 11.46 -2.04 -6.92
CA MET A 155 10.87 -3.38 -6.84
C MET A 155 10.49 -3.80 -5.41
N PHE A 156 10.77 -2.97 -4.41
CA PHE A 156 10.57 -3.30 -3.00
C PHE A 156 9.70 -2.26 -2.29
N LEU A 157 8.98 -2.71 -1.27
CA LEU A 157 8.28 -1.87 -0.31
C LEU A 157 8.99 -1.99 1.01
N GLU A 158 9.29 -0.85 1.62
CA GLU A 158 9.70 -0.81 3.01
C GLU A 158 8.46 -0.91 3.89
N VAL A 159 8.50 -1.82 4.84
CA VAL A 159 7.41 -2.11 5.76
C VAL A 159 7.89 -2.09 7.20
N LEU A 160 7.12 -1.46 8.06
CA LEU A 160 7.28 -1.57 9.50
C LEU A 160 6.43 -2.75 10.00
N TYR A 161 7.11 -3.77 10.51
CA TYR A 161 6.48 -4.94 11.14
C TYR A 161 6.85 -5.00 12.62
N GLY A 162 5.85 -4.81 13.49
CA GLY A 162 6.08 -4.62 14.92
C GLY A 162 6.91 -3.37 15.20
N LYS A 163 8.21 -3.55 15.48
CA LYS A 163 9.17 -2.46 15.73
C LYS A 163 10.36 -2.44 14.75
N ARG A 164 10.37 -3.33 13.75
CA ARG A 164 11.49 -3.48 12.81
C ARG A 164 11.07 -3.06 11.41
N PHE A 165 11.94 -2.31 10.73
CA PHE A 165 11.81 -2.03 9.31
C PHE A 165 12.32 -3.23 8.52
N GLY A 166 11.54 -3.69 7.57
CA GLY A 166 11.87 -4.76 6.65
C GLY A 166 11.38 -4.45 5.25
N TYR A 167 11.65 -5.35 4.32
CA TYR A 167 11.34 -5.17 2.91
C TYR A 167 10.55 -6.35 2.37
N ILE A 168 9.55 -6.07 1.54
CA ILE A 168 8.77 -7.04 0.77
C ILE A 168 8.80 -6.67 -0.72
N LEU A 169 8.38 -7.57 -1.61
CA LEU A 169 8.24 -7.26 -3.03
C LEU A 169 7.10 -6.26 -3.26
N SER A 170 7.28 -5.33 -4.20
CA SER A 170 6.31 -4.25 -4.44
C SER A 170 5.04 -4.65 -5.18
N ASP A 171 5.04 -5.82 -5.79
CA ASP A 171 3.89 -6.36 -6.51
C ASP A 171 2.92 -7.17 -5.63
N VAL A 172 3.22 -7.31 -4.33
CA VAL A 172 2.36 -8.00 -3.35
C VAL A 172 0.99 -7.32 -3.28
N ALA A 173 -0.08 -8.10 -3.33
CA ALA A 173 -1.43 -7.56 -3.20
C ALA A 173 -1.79 -7.32 -1.73
N TYR A 174 -2.33 -6.13 -1.44
CA TYR A 174 -2.79 -5.75 -0.11
C TYR A 174 -4.02 -4.82 -0.16
N TYR A 175 -4.79 -4.81 0.92
CA TYR A 175 -5.82 -3.81 1.15
C TYR A 175 -5.30 -2.71 2.04
N GLU A 176 -5.51 -1.46 1.65
CA GLU A 176 -5.43 -0.37 2.61
C GLU A 176 -6.58 -0.51 3.61
N ALA A 177 -6.30 -0.43 4.91
CA ALA A 177 -7.31 -0.57 5.97
C ALA A 177 -8.46 0.45 5.86
N LYS A 178 -8.33 1.50 5.04
CA LYS A 178 -9.42 2.43 4.72
C LYS A 178 -10.45 1.85 3.74
N ASN A 179 -10.11 0.83 2.96
CA ASN A 179 -10.86 0.38 1.79
C ASN A 179 -11.49 -1.02 1.95
N TRP A 180 -11.28 -1.73 3.07
CA TRP A 180 -11.82 -3.08 3.27
C TRP A 180 -13.36 -3.14 3.16
N TRP A 181 -14.05 -2.11 3.65
CA TRP A 181 -15.51 -1.99 3.59
C TRP A 181 -16.02 -1.86 2.15
N MET A 182 -15.21 -1.37 1.21
CA MET A 182 -15.63 -1.23 -0.19
C MET A 182 -15.88 -2.59 -0.84
N ILE A 183 -15.17 -3.65 -0.43
CA ILE A 183 -15.40 -5.02 -0.94
C ILE A 183 -16.73 -5.55 -0.43
N VAL A 184 -17.00 -5.35 0.85
CA VAL A 184 -18.27 -5.76 1.47
C VAL A 184 -19.43 -5.06 0.77
N VAL A 185 -19.31 -3.74 0.54
CA VAL A 185 -20.31 -2.98 -0.21
C VAL A 185 -20.42 -3.47 -1.66
N ALA A 186 -19.32 -3.72 -2.35
CA ALA A 186 -19.34 -4.25 -3.72
C ALA A 186 -20.01 -5.62 -3.81
N MET A 187 -19.75 -6.53 -2.85
CA MET A 187 -20.43 -7.83 -2.75
C MET A 187 -21.92 -7.69 -2.49
N LEU A 188 -22.33 -6.79 -1.58
CA LEU A 188 -23.74 -6.54 -1.30
C LEU A 188 -24.48 -6.00 -2.53
N VAL A 189 -23.86 -5.08 -3.28
CA VAL A 189 -24.40 -4.57 -4.54
C VAL A 189 -24.52 -5.71 -5.57
N LEU A 190 -23.51 -6.56 -5.70
CA LEU A 190 -23.54 -7.70 -6.63
C LEU A 190 -24.66 -8.68 -6.27
N LEU A 191 -24.81 -9.03 -4.99
CA LEU A 191 -25.89 -9.88 -4.49
C LEU A 191 -27.27 -9.25 -4.76
N GLY A 192 -27.40 -7.94 -4.57
CA GLY A 192 -28.63 -7.20 -4.90
C GLY A 192 -28.97 -7.26 -6.39
N ILE A 193 -27.98 -7.12 -7.28
CA ILE A 193 -28.17 -7.23 -8.72
C ILE A 193 -28.61 -8.65 -9.10
N ILE A 194 -27.95 -9.68 -8.55
CA ILE A 194 -28.29 -11.08 -8.81
C ILE A 194 -29.71 -11.37 -8.31
N GLY A 195 -30.02 -11.02 -7.06
CA GLY A 195 -31.34 -11.22 -6.45
C GLY A 195 -32.45 -10.49 -7.20
N GLY A 196 -32.24 -9.23 -7.57
CA GLY A 196 -33.19 -8.45 -8.36
C GLY A 196 -33.41 -9.02 -9.77
N SER A 197 -32.35 -9.55 -10.39
CA SER A 197 -32.45 -10.24 -11.69
C SER A 197 -33.28 -11.52 -11.58
N PHE A 198 -33.05 -12.34 -10.54
CA PHE A 198 -33.84 -13.55 -10.28
C PHE A 198 -35.30 -13.22 -9.95
N TYR A 199 -35.56 -12.20 -9.15
CA TYR A 199 -36.91 -11.76 -8.82
C TYR A 199 -37.67 -11.31 -10.08
N SER A 200 -37.04 -10.48 -10.91
CA SER A 200 -37.62 -10.03 -12.18
C SER A 200 -37.96 -11.18 -13.13
N LEU A 201 -37.14 -12.24 -13.17
CA LEU A 201 -37.42 -13.43 -13.98
C LEU A 201 -38.62 -14.22 -13.48
N ILE A 202 -38.74 -14.39 -12.15
CA ILE A 202 -39.86 -15.11 -11.53
C ILE A 202 -41.17 -14.32 -11.71
N ASP A 203 -41.14 -13.01 -11.49
CA ASP A 203 -42.31 -12.12 -11.61
C ASP A 203 -42.84 -12.05 -13.05
N ASN A 204 -41.95 -12.11 -14.05
CA ASN A 204 -42.34 -12.17 -15.46
C ASN A 204 -42.80 -13.56 -15.93
N GLY A 205 -42.91 -14.55 -15.03
CA GLY A 205 -43.43 -15.89 -15.35
C GLY A 205 -42.46 -16.80 -16.11
N TRP A 206 -41.16 -16.47 -16.13
CA TRP A 206 -40.13 -17.29 -16.77
C TRP A 206 -39.69 -18.41 -15.81
N THR A 207 -40.52 -19.43 -15.63
CA THR A 207 -40.10 -20.67 -14.96
C THR A 207 -39.14 -21.46 -15.84
N ILE A 208 -37.94 -21.70 -15.32
CA ILE A 208 -36.80 -22.26 -16.03
C ILE A 208 -37.07 -23.73 -16.41
N THR A 209 -37.41 -23.97 -17.67
CA THR A 209 -37.40 -25.31 -18.29
C THR A 209 -36.75 -25.25 -19.67
N GLY A 210 -35.50 -25.73 -19.77
CA GLY A 210 -34.89 -26.16 -21.04
C GLY A 210 -33.95 -25.20 -21.77
N SER A 211 -33.28 -25.75 -22.79
CA SER A 211 -32.12 -25.24 -23.55
C SER A 211 -32.35 -23.96 -24.38
N ILE A 212 -33.54 -23.36 -24.34
CA ILE A 212 -33.89 -22.10 -25.04
C ILE A 212 -33.28 -20.87 -24.32
N LEU A 213 -32.70 -21.08 -23.13
CA LEU A 213 -32.16 -20.04 -22.22
C LEU A 213 -30.85 -19.37 -22.63
N ALA A 214 -30.20 -19.74 -23.73
CA ALA A 214 -28.94 -19.12 -24.12
C ALA A 214 -29.10 -17.61 -24.41
N ILE A 215 -30.16 -17.21 -25.12
CA ILE A 215 -30.37 -15.81 -25.52
C ILE A 215 -30.71 -14.90 -24.32
N PRO A 216 -31.67 -15.25 -23.44
CA PRO A 216 -31.94 -14.47 -22.22
C PRO A 216 -30.74 -14.42 -21.27
N ALA A 217 -30.01 -15.53 -21.12
CA ALA A 217 -28.82 -15.56 -20.28
C ALA A 217 -27.70 -14.65 -20.83
N ILE A 218 -27.52 -14.60 -22.16
CA ILE A 218 -26.57 -13.67 -22.79
C ILE A 218 -26.99 -12.22 -22.57
N ILE A 219 -28.29 -11.90 -22.70
CA ILE A 219 -28.81 -10.55 -22.46
C ILE A 219 -28.61 -10.15 -20.99
N ILE A 220 -28.94 -11.02 -20.05
CA ILE A 220 -28.73 -10.78 -18.61
C ILE A 220 -27.23 -10.62 -18.31
N THR A 221 -26.38 -11.47 -18.88
CA THR A 221 -24.93 -11.37 -18.70
C THR A 221 -24.40 -10.04 -19.25
N ALA A 222 -24.89 -9.59 -20.42
CA ALA A 222 -24.52 -8.30 -20.98
C ALA A 222 -24.98 -7.13 -20.09
N VAL A 223 -26.21 -7.17 -19.57
CA VAL A 223 -26.73 -6.16 -18.64
C VAL A 223 -25.90 -6.14 -17.35
N ILE A 224 -25.58 -7.30 -16.77
CA ILE A 224 -24.73 -7.41 -15.57
C ILE A 224 -23.34 -6.82 -15.85
N VAL A 225 -22.72 -7.15 -16.98
CA VAL A 225 -21.40 -6.60 -17.36
C VAL A 225 -21.45 -5.08 -17.52
N ILE A 226 -22.50 -4.55 -18.14
CA ILE A 226 -22.70 -3.10 -18.30
C ILE A 226 -22.88 -2.45 -16.92
N CYS A 227 -23.71 -3.02 -16.04
CA CYS A 227 -23.90 -2.52 -14.68
C CYS A 227 -22.59 -2.54 -13.88
N ILE A 228 -21.82 -3.63 -13.92
CA ILE A 228 -20.51 -3.72 -13.26
C ILE A 228 -19.56 -2.64 -13.78
N LYS A 229 -19.46 -2.46 -15.11
CA LYS A 229 -18.62 -1.41 -15.69
C LYS A 229 -19.07 -0.01 -15.28
N PHE A 230 -20.36 0.24 -15.22
CA PHE A 230 -20.92 1.54 -14.83
C PHE A 230 -20.68 1.83 -13.35
N VAL A 231 -20.91 0.85 -12.47
CA VAL A 231 -20.61 0.95 -11.04
C VAL A 231 -19.11 1.20 -10.82
N LEU A 232 -18.23 0.42 -11.48
CA LEU A 232 -16.79 0.64 -11.44
C LEU A 232 -16.40 2.04 -11.93
N ALA A 233 -17.01 2.55 -12.99
CA ALA A 233 -16.75 3.90 -13.50
C ALA A 233 -17.16 5.00 -12.49
N ILE A 234 -18.33 4.87 -11.86
CA ILE A 234 -18.78 5.78 -10.79
C ILE A 234 -17.80 5.73 -9.61
N PHE A 235 -17.42 4.53 -9.15
CA PHE A 235 -16.45 4.39 -8.07
C PHE A 235 -15.09 5.00 -8.43
N ASN A 236 -14.61 4.81 -9.66
CA ASN A 236 -13.36 5.38 -10.13
C ASN A 236 -13.43 6.90 -10.20
N MET A 237 -14.58 7.46 -10.61
CA MET A 237 -14.83 8.90 -10.65
C MET A 237 -14.89 9.51 -9.23
N ILE A 238 -15.59 8.85 -8.30
CA ILE A 238 -15.63 9.25 -6.89
C ILE A 238 -14.23 9.18 -6.28
N TYR A 239 -13.48 8.11 -6.55
CA TYR A 239 -12.12 7.95 -6.08
C TYR A 239 -11.19 9.05 -6.61
N GLN A 240 -11.27 9.38 -7.91
CA GLN A 240 -10.50 10.48 -8.49
C GLN A 240 -10.88 11.84 -7.89
N ASN A 241 -12.17 12.10 -7.65
CA ASN A 241 -12.62 13.34 -7.03
C ASN A 241 -12.19 13.45 -5.55
N ILE A 242 -12.18 12.33 -4.82
CA ILE A 242 -11.64 12.28 -3.46
C ILE A 242 -10.12 12.49 -3.48
N ARG A 243 -9.38 11.88 -4.43
CA ARG A 243 -7.93 12.06 -4.61
C ARG A 243 -7.55 13.50 -5.01
N LYS A 244 -8.41 14.22 -5.74
CA LYS A 244 -8.20 15.64 -6.07
C LYS A 244 -8.52 16.59 -4.90
N ARG A 245 -9.34 16.17 -3.94
CA ARG A 245 -9.77 16.98 -2.78
C ARG A 245 -8.99 16.70 -1.49
N LEU A 246 -8.32 15.56 -1.38
CA LEU A 246 -7.35 15.22 -0.32
C LEU A 246 -5.93 15.58 -0.76
#